data_AF-A0A2M8N3S0-F1
#
_entry.id   AF-A0A2M8N3S0-F1
#
_cell.length_a   1.000
_cell.length_b   1.000
_cell.length_c   1.000
_cell.angle_alpha   90.00
_cell.angle_beta   90.00
_cell.angle_gamma   90.00
#
_symmetry.space_group_name_H-M   'P 1'
#
loop_
_entity.id
_entity.type
_entity.pdbx_description
1 polymer ?
#
loop_
_entity_poly.entity_id
_entity_poly.type
_entity_poly.pdbx_seq_one_letter_code
_entity_poly.pdbx_strand_id
1 'polypeptide(L)' 'MFTIEHDFDATVITLIDEGQDPLEEDVTILAFEECVVLEQEDPVSGDVVRISLSMGQLADLAAALDLPEGSYRIERPSKP' A
#
# COMPACT_ATOMS: atom_id res chain seq x y z
N MET A 1 -0.95 9.77 -10.94
CA MET A 1 -0.76 10.89 -9.97
C MET A 1 -0.97 10.39 -8.54
N PHE A 2 -0.63 11.17 -7.50
CA PHE A 2 -1.07 10.84 -6.14
C PHE A 2 -1.41 12.09 -5.31
N THR A 3 -2.26 11.91 -4.30
CA THR A 3 -2.58 12.91 -3.26
C THR A 3 -2.23 12.37 -1.88
N ILE A 4 -2.00 13.26 -0.92
CA ILE A 4 -1.77 12.91 0.48
C ILE A 4 -2.62 13.84 1.34
N GLU A 5 -3.44 13.25 2.18
CA GLU A 5 -4.32 13.92 3.12
C GLU A 5 -4.07 13.36 4.53
N HIS A 6 -4.25 14.19 5.55
CA HIS A 6 -4.17 13.75 6.94
C HIS A 6 -5.57 13.71 7.51
N ASP A 7 -6.01 12.53 7.91
CA ASP A 7 -7.22 12.33 8.71
C ASP A 7 -6.81 11.95 10.15
N PHE A 8 -7.76 12.00 11.08
CA PHE A 8 -7.50 12.04 12.52
C PHE A 8 -6.63 10.88 13.04
N ASP A 9 -6.75 9.68 12.46
CA ASP A 9 -6.03 8.47 12.87
C ASP A 9 -5.16 7.84 11.76
N ALA A 10 -5.19 8.39 10.53
CA ALA A 10 -4.43 7.87 9.40
C ALA A 10 -3.96 8.97 8.45
N THR A 11 -2.81 8.73 7.82
CA THR A 11 -2.47 9.42 6.56
C THR A 11 -3.19 8.70 5.42
N VAL A 12 -4.00 9.43 4.67
CA VAL A 12 -4.74 8.92 3.51
C VAL A 12 -3.98 9.28 2.25
N ILE A 13 -3.59 8.29 1.47
CA ILE A 13 -2.88 8.49 0.20
C ILE A 13 -3.74 7.89 -0.90
N THR A 14 -4.06 8.64 -1.94
CA THR A 14 -4.76 8.11 -3.12
C THR A 14 -3.78 8.04 -4.28
N LEU A 15 -3.61 6.85 -4.84
CA LEU A 15 -2.87 6.61 -6.07
C LEU A 15 -3.87 6.57 -7.22
N ILE A 16 -3.70 7.48 -8.17
CA ILE A 16 -4.55 7.60 -9.36
C ILE A 16 -3.82 6.95 -10.52
N ASP A 17 -4.44 5.95 -11.13
CA ASP A 17 -3.95 5.35 -12.37
C ASP A 17 -4.31 6.25 -13.56
N GLU A 18 -3.30 6.75 -14.26
CA GLU A 18 -3.45 7.72 -15.35
C GLU A 18 -2.62 7.29 -16.55
N GLY A 19 -3.21 7.30 -17.76
CA GLY A 19 -2.51 6.85 -18.96
C GLY A 19 -3.40 6.68 -20.19
N GLN A 20 -2.87 5.98 -21.19
CA GLN A 20 -3.58 5.67 -22.45
C GLN A 20 -3.99 4.19 -22.58
N ASP A 21 -3.58 3.36 -21.64
CA ASP A 21 -3.89 1.93 -21.58
C ASP A 21 -5.15 1.68 -20.72
N PRO A 22 -5.72 0.45 -20.69
CA PRO A 22 -6.78 0.14 -19.73
C PRO A 22 -6.28 0.45 -18.32
N LEU A 23 -6.96 1.37 -17.65
CA LEU A 23 -6.62 1.82 -16.31
C LEU A 23 -7.19 0.85 -15.29
N GLU A 24 -6.46 0.64 -14.21
CA GLU A 24 -6.99 0.03 -12.99
C GLU A 24 -7.74 1.07 -12.15
N GLU A 25 -8.58 0.61 -11.23
CA GLU A 25 -9.25 1.49 -10.27
C GLU A 25 -8.24 2.12 -9.29
N ASP A 26 -8.53 3.31 -8.80
CA ASP A 26 -7.68 4.04 -7.87
C ASP A 26 -7.43 3.23 -6.58
N VAL A 27 -6.21 3.34 -6.03
CA VAL A 27 -5.85 2.70 -4.77
C VAL A 27 -5.82 3.73 -3.66
N THR A 28 -6.62 3.52 -2.62
CA THR A 28 -6.54 4.30 -1.38
C THR A 28 -5.70 3.56 -0.35
N ILE A 29 -4.70 4.24 0.21
CA ILE A 29 -3.81 3.75 1.25
C ILE A 29 -4.11 4.49 2.54
N LEU A 30 -4.54 3.77 3.56
CA LEU A 30 -4.76 4.28 4.91
C LEU A 30 -3.57 3.87 5.78
N ALA A 31 -2.69 4.81 6.09
CA ALA A 31 -1.50 4.58 6.90
C ALA A 31 -1.73 4.99 8.35
N PHE A 32 -2.02 4.00 9.20
CA PHE A 32 -2.15 4.13 10.65
C PHE A 32 -0.79 3.96 11.34
N GLU A 33 -0.74 4.19 12.65
CA GLU A 33 0.48 4.00 13.45
C GLU A 33 0.96 2.53 13.46
N GLU A 34 0.03 1.57 13.45
CA GLU A 34 0.33 0.14 13.64
C GLU A 34 0.21 -0.72 12.38
N CYS A 35 -0.48 -0.23 11.35
CA CYS A 35 -0.68 -0.95 10.10
C CYS A 35 -0.98 0.00 8.92
N VAL A 36 -0.90 -0.55 7.72
CA VAL A 36 -1.33 0.11 6.49
C VAL A 36 -2.43 -0.72 5.85
N VAL A 37 -3.52 -0.08 5.43
CA VAL A 37 -4.60 -0.73 4.68
C VAL A 37 -4.61 -0.20 3.25
N LEU A 38 -4.65 -1.12 2.28
CA LEU A 38 -4.88 -0.84 0.87
C LEU A 38 -6.35 -1.10 0.56
N GLU A 39 -7.01 -0.15 -0.08
CA GLU A 39 -8.38 -0.25 -0.57
C GLU A 39 -8.39 -0.03 -2.09
N GLN A 40 -9.11 -0.89 -2.82
CA GLN A 40 -9.35 -0.73 -4.26
C GLN A 40 -10.74 -1.29 -4.59
N GLU A 41 -11.47 -0.64 -5.49
CA GLU A 41 -12.75 -1.15 -5.98
C GLU A 41 -12.52 -2.35 -6.91
N ASP A 42 -13.26 -3.44 -6.70
CA ASP A 42 -13.26 -4.56 -7.65
C ASP A 42 -14.17 -4.21 -8.85
N PRO A 43 -13.65 -4.14 -10.09
CA PRO A 43 -14.41 -3.66 -11.24
C PRO A 43 -15.56 -4.60 -11.67
N VAL A 44 -15.61 -5.83 -11.12
CA VAL A 44 -16.66 -6.81 -11.43
C VAL A 44 -17.82 -6.70 -10.44
N SER A 45 -17.54 -6.70 -9.14
CA SER A 45 -18.56 -6.63 -8.09
C SER A 45 -18.98 -5.21 -7.73
N GLY A 46 -18.10 -4.22 -7.94
CA GLY A 46 -18.25 -2.85 -7.45
C GLY A 46 -18.06 -2.71 -5.94
N ASP A 47 -17.58 -3.76 -5.26
CA ASP A 47 -17.29 -3.73 -3.84
C ASP A 47 -15.83 -3.30 -3.58
N VAL A 48 -15.59 -2.57 -2.49
CA VAL A 48 -14.23 -2.20 -2.06
C VAL A 48 -13.55 -3.40 -1.40
N VAL A 49 -12.41 -3.82 -1.97
CA VAL A 49 -11.56 -4.86 -1.43
C VAL A 49 -10.47 -4.24 -0.55
N ARG A 50 -10.14 -4.90 0.56
CA ARG A 50 -9.19 -4.42 1.57
C ARG A 50 -8.07 -5.40 1.83
N ILE A 51 -6.83 -4.91 1.89
CA ILE A 51 -5.64 -5.67 2.31
C ILE A 51 -4.94 -4.92 3.43
N SER A 52 -4.74 -5.56 4.58
CA SER A 52 -4.00 -4.98 5.70
C SER A 52 -2.57 -5.52 5.76
N LEU A 53 -1.62 -4.60 5.82
CA LEU A 53 -0.19 -4.87 5.98
C LEU A 53 0.25 -4.44 7.37
N SER A 54 0.92 -5.33 8.10
CA SER A 54 1.71 -4.91 9.26
C SER A 54 2.85 -3.99 8.83
N MET A 55 3.36 -3.15 9.74
CA MET A 55 4.53 -2.30 9.45
C MET A 55 5.75 -3.09 8.96
N GLY A 56 5.90 -4.33 9.42
CA GLY A 56 6.94 -5.24 8.93
C GLY A 56 6.73 -5.62 7.47
N GLN A 57 5.52 -6.01 7.09
CA GLN A 57 5.20 -6.34 5.70
C GLN A 57 5.32 -5.14 4.77
N LEU A 58 4.94 -3.94 5.22
CA LEU A 58 5.12 -2.71 4.46
C LEU A 58 6.60 -2.44 4.18
N ALA A 59 7.45 -2.58 5.21
CA ALA A 59 8.90 -2.42 5.04
C ALA A 59 9.49 -3.47 4.09
N ASP A 60 9.02 -4.72 4.20
CA ASP A 60 9.44 -5.80 3.29
C ASP A 60 9.01 -5.51 1.85
N LEU A 61 7.78 -5.02 1.63
CA LEU A 61 7.27 -4.60 0.33
C LEU A 61 8.08 -3.45 -0.26
N ALA A 62 8.32 -2.40 0.53
CA ALA A 62 9.10 -1.24 0.09
C ALA A 62 10.51 -1.63 -0.37
N ALA A 63 11.18 -2.53 0.37
CA ALA A 63 12.48 -3.04 -0.02
C ALA A 63 12.41 -3.91 -1.28
N ALA A 64 11.35 -4.72 -1.43
CA ALA A 64 11.20 -5.61 -2.57
C ALA A 64 11.05 -4.88 -3.92
N LEU A 65 10.57 -3.62 -3.92
CA LEU A 65 10.43 -2.82 -5.14
C LEU A 65 11.77 -2.54 -5.84
N ASP A 66 12.88 -2.55 -5.10
CA ASP A 66 14.23 -2.23 -5.60
C ASP A 66 15.13 -3.47 -5.76
N LEU A 67 14.62 -4.68 -5.53
CA LEU A 67 15.40 -5.92 -5.52
C LEU A 67 15.06 -6.86 -6.69
N PRO A 68 16.03 -7.60 -7.24
CA PRO A 68 15.76 -8.61 -8.26
C PRO A 68 15.07 -9.83 -7.66
N GLU A 69 14.57 -10.73 -8.52
CA GLU A 69 13.98 -12.00 -8.11
C GLU A 69 14.87 -12.80 -7.14
N GLY A 70 14.27 -13.34 -6.08
CA GLY A 70 15.03 -14.05 -5.04
C GLY A 70 14.24 -14.25 -3.74
N SER A 71 14.91 -14.85 -2.75
CA SER A 71 14.39 -15.00 -1.39
C SER A 71 15.21 -14.14 -0.45
N TYR A 72 14.56 -13.16 0.17
CA TYR A 72 15.20 -12.19 1.05
C TYR A 72 14.66 -12.32 2.46
N ARG A 73 15.52 -12.00 3.43
CA ARG A 73 15.13 -11.79 4.81
C ARG A 73 15.74 -10.47 5.26
N ILE A 74 14.89 -9.51 5.60
CA ILE A 74 15.34 -8.24 6.13
C ILE A 74 15.68 -8.44 7.60
N GLU A 75 16.96 -8.26 7.96
CA GLU A 75 17.37 -8.27 9.35
C GLU A 75 16.84 -7.01 10.04
N ARG A 76 15.88 -7.18 10.95
CA ARG A 76 15.38 -6.08 11.77
C ARG A 76 16.25 -6.01 13.03
N PRO A 77 16.87 -4.86 13.35
CA PRO A 77 17.62 -4.73 14.59
C PRO A 77 16.68 -5.04 15.76
N SER A 78 17.09 -5.93 16.66
CA SER A 78 16.33 -6.15 17.90
C SER A 78 16.31 -4.83 18.65
N LYS A 79 15.11 -4.31 18.95
CA LYS A 79 14.96 -3.14 19.82
C LYS A 79 15.73 -3.43 21.13
N PRO A 80 16.64 -2.54 21.58
CA PRO A 80 17.38 -2.75 22.82
C PRO A 80 16.47 -2.83 24.05
#